data_AF-A0A074M476-F1
#
_entry.id   AF-A0A074M476-F1
#
_cell.length_a   1.000
_cell.length_b   1.000
_cell.length_c   1.000
_cell.angle_alpha   90.00
_cell.angle_beta   90.00
_cell.angle_gamma   90.00
#
_symmetry.space_group_name_H-M   'P 1'
#
loop_
_entity.id
_entity.type
_entity.pdbx_description
1 polymer ?
#
loop_
_entity_poly.entity_id
_entity_poly.type
_entity_poly.pdbx_seq_one_letter_code
_entity_poly.pdbx_strand_id
1 'polypeptide(L)'
;MTDLVTVSIAVSRAEALVVASMLEGYGIPVHIGGDRQGSTEYLSLAYGGYRLWISQDDHEVASQIIRQSGALDEGDQRKWPRRALVRFLLIWTGLKVAIVIGFSGASGVSPPLYALGFVMLESLTAPVNPQGRADYFLASPS
;
A
#
# COMPACT_ATOMS: atom_id res chain seq x y z
N MET A 1 15.61 -11.40 -29.92
CA MET A 1 15.78 -11.29 -28.46
C MET A 1 14.64 -10.41 -28.01
N THR A 2 13.64 -10.97 -27.32
CA THR A 2 12.52 -10.21 -26.77
C THR A 2 13.04 -9.40 -25.59
N ASP A 3 13.24 -8.11 -25.80
CA ASP A 3 13.61 -7.21 -24.71
C ASP A 3 12.42 -7.07 -23.75
N LEU A 4 12.69 -7.20 -22.46
CA LEU A 4 11.67 -7.07 -21.42
C LEU A 4 11.59 -5.61 -20.96
N VAL A 5 10.40 -5.04 -20.98
CA VAL A 5 10.14 -3.65 -20.57
C VAL A 5 9.37 -3.65 -19.25
N THR A 6 9.76 -2.76 -18.33
CA THR A 6 9.02 -2.56 -17.08
C THR A 6 7.74 -1.79 -17.37
N VAL A 7 6.59 -2.36 -17.00
CA VAL A 7 5.26 -1.77 -17.19
C VAL A 7 4.77 -1.12 -15.93
N SER A 8 5.07 -1.72 -14.78
CA SER A 8 4.69 -1.13 -13.50
C SER A 8 5.58 -1.58 -12.35
N ILE A 9 5.59 -0.74 -11.32
CA ILE A 9 6.26 -0.98 -10.05
C ILE A 9 5.21 -0.78 -8.96
N ALA A 10 4.76 -1.88 -8.35
CA ALA A 10 3.75 -1.86 -7.30
C ALA A 10 4.38 -2.04 -5.92
N VAL A 11 3.94 -1.27 -4.92
CA VAL A 11 4.36 -1.49 -3.52
C VAL A 11 3.65 -2.71 -2.93
N SER A 12 2.39 -2.90 -3.32
CA SER A 12 1.53 -4.00 -2.88
C SER A 12 1.65 -5.23 -3.78
N ARG A 13 1.86 -6.40 -3.17
CA ARG A 13 1.85 -7.69 -3.89
C ARG A 13 0.48 -7.98 -4.50
N ALA A 14 -0.59 -7.64 -3.79
CA ALA A 14 -1.96 -7.90 -4.26
C ALA A 14 -2.23 -7.11 -5.54
N GLU A 15 -1.83 -5.83 -5.58
CA GLU A 15 -1.96 -4.97 -6.77
C GLU A 15 -1.12 -5.52 -7.93
N ALA A 16 0.13 -5.94 -7.67
CA ALA A 16 0.98 -6.52 -8.69
C ALA A 16 0.36 -7.79 -9.33
N LEU A 17 -0.21 -8.66 -8.50
CA LEU A 17 -0.86 -9.89 -8.96
C LEU A 17 -2.15 -9.62 -9.72
N VAL A 18 -2.97 -8.66 -9.28
CA VAL A 18 -4.18 -8.27 -10.00
C VAL A 18 -3.82 -7.76 -11.39
N VAL A 19 -2.85 -6.87 -11.50
CA VAL A 19 -2.38 -6.34 -12.80
C VAL A 19 -1.80 -7.45 -13.68
N ALA A 20 -0.97 -8.34 -13.11
CA ALA A 20 -0.41 -9.48 -13.85
C ALA A 20 -1.52 -10.40 -14.38
N SER A 21 -2.45 -10.82 -13.51
CA SER A 21 -3.56 -11.70 -13.89
C SER A 21 -4.48 -11.08 -14.93
N MET A 22 -4.67 -9.76 -14.88
CA MET A 22 -5.42 -9.03 -15.89
C MET A 22 -4.73 -9.14 -17.25
N LEU A 23 -3.43 -8.81 -17.33
CA LEU A 23 -2.66 -8.86 -18.58
C LEU A 23 -2.55 -10.30 -19.12
N GLU A 24 -2.33 -11.28 -18.26
CA GLU A 24 -2.34 -12.71 -18.62
C GLU A 24 -3.71 -13.15 -19.17
N GLY A 25 -4.81 -12.61 -18.63
CA GLY A 25 -6.16 -12.83 -19.14
C GLY A 25 -6.37 -12.33 -20.58
N TYR A 26 -5.59 -11.33 -21.01
CA TYR A 26 -5.54 -10.86 -22.40
C TYR A 26 -4.49 -11.58 -23.25
N GLY A 27 -3.82 -12.61 -22.70
CA GLY A 27 -2.81 -13.39 -23.39
C GLY A 27 -1.41 -12.79 -23.38
N ILE A 28 -1.17 -11.75 -22.58
CA ILE A 28 0.15 -11.10 -22.47
C ILE A 28 0.90 -11.74 -21.29
N PRO A 29 1.99 -12.48 -21.53
CA PRO A 29 2.76 -13.10 -20.44
C PRO A 29 3.49 -12.02 -19.64
N VAL A 30 3.40 -12.11 -18.31
CA VAL A 30 4.00 -11.13 -17.39
C VAL A 30 5.00 -11.81 -16.46
N HIS A 31 6.14 -11.16 -16.26
CA HIS A 31 7.13 -11.56 -15.26
C HIS A 31 7.08 -10.64 -14.05
N ILE A 32 6.91 -11.22 -12.86
CA ILE A 32 6.88 -10.48 -11.60
C ILE A 32 8.22 -10.62 -10.88
N GLY A 33 8.89 -9.49 -10.66
CA GLY A 33 10.07 -9.37 -9.81
C GLY A 33 9.72 -9.37 -8.33
N GLY A 34 10.49 -10.10 -7.52
CA GLY A 34 10.32 -10.15 -6.08
C GLY A 34 9.31 -11.19 -5.57
N ASP A 35 8.77 -12.06 -6.44
CA ASP A 35 7.74 -13.04 -6.04
C ASP A 35 8.22 -14.09 -5.03
N ARG A 36 9.53 -14.42 -5.01
CA ARG A 36 10.11 -15.33 -4.01
C ARG A 36 10.31 -14.71 -2.63
N GLN A 37 10.20 -13.39 -2.49
CA GLN A 37 10.28 -12.72 -1.20
C GLN A 37 8.86 -12.65 -0.63
N GLY A 38 8.44 -13.73 0.02
CA GLY A 38 7.26 -13.72 0.86
C GLY A 38 7.55 -12.87 2.09
N SER A 39 7.35 -11.55 2.03
CA SER A 39 7.55 -10.75 3.23
C SER A 39 6.75 -9.46 3.22
N THR A 40 6.16 -9.25 4.40
CA THR A 40 5.55 -8.04 4.93
C THR A 40 5.96 -6.73 4.27
N GLU A 41 4.97 -5.88 4.04
CA GLU A 41 4.92 -4.60 3.29
C GLU A 41 6.11 -3.64 3.46
N TYR A 42 6.88 -3.74 4.54
CA TYR A 42 8.07 -2.91 4.76
C TYR A 42 9.28 -3.36 3.94
N LEU A 43 9.44 -4.68 3.73
CA LEU A 43 10.58 -5.22 3.00
C LEU A 43 10.45 -4.92 1.50
N SER A 44 9.24 -5.04 0.94
CA SER A 44 8.96 -4.73 -0.46
C SER A 44 9.23 -3.26 -0.78
N LEU A 45 8.93 -2.34 0.14
CA LEU A 45 9.25 -0.91 -0.02
C LEU A 45 10.77 -0.67 -0.06
N ALA A 46 11.53 -1.32 0.83
CA ALA A 46 12.99 -1.22 0.88
C ALA A 46 13.67 -1.80 -0.38
N TYR A 47 13.08 -2.83 -1.00
CA TYR A 47 13.58 -3.42 -2.25
C TYR A 47 13.11 -2.70 -3.52
N GLY A 48 12.35 -1.61 -3.40
CA GLY A 48 11.88 -0.83 -4.54
C GLY A 48 10.67 -1.43 -5.27
N GLY A 49 9.86 -2.24 -4.57
CA GLY A 49 8.57 -2.73 -5.02
C GLY A 49 8.60 -3.99 -5.91
N TYR A 50 7.41 -4.49 -6.22
CA TYR A 50 7.14 -5.57 -7.16
C TYR A 50 7.14 -5.01 -8.59
N ARG A 51 8.13 -5.42 -9.38
CA ARG A 51 8.27 -4.96 -10.77
C ARG A 51 7.58 -5.93 -11.71
N LEU A 52 6.81 -5.40 -12.65
CA LEU A 52 6.13 -6.15 -13.69
C LEU A 52 6.84 -5.90 -15.02
N TRP A 53 7.30 -6.98 -15.66
CA TRP A 53 7.95 -6.94 -16.96
C TRP A 53 7.13 -7.71 -18.00
N ILE A 54 7.07 -7.17 -19.21
CA ILE A 54 6.45 -7.82 -20.38
C ILE A 54 7.37 -7.72 -21.60
N SER A 55 7.05 -8.44 -22.67
CA SER A 55 7.74 -8.27 -23.94
C SER A 55 7.56 -6.84 -24.48
N GLN A 56 8.60 -6.25 -25.04
CA GLN A 56 8.55 -4.94 -25.68
C GLN A 56 7.48 -4.87 -26.79
N ASP A 57 7.29 -5.96 -27.52
CA ASP A 57 6.30 -6.06 -28.61
C ASP A 57 4.86 -5.89 -28.10
N ASP A 58 4.61 -6.29 -26.84
CA ASP A 58 3.29 -6.21 -26.21
C ASP A 58 3.09 -4.91 -25.43
N HIS A 59 4.10 -4.03 -25.38
CA HIS A 59 4.09 -2.85 -24.51
C HIS A 59 2.97 -1.85 -24.85
N GLU A 60 2.72 -1.63 -26.13
CA GLU A 60 1.66 -0.73 -26.58
C GLU A 60 0.27 -1.27 -26.23
N VAL A 61 0.02 -2.55 -26.53
CA VAL A 61 -1.26 -3.22 -26.26
C VAL A 61 -1.52 -3.30 -24.76
N ALA A 62 -0.53 -3.71 -23.96
CA ALA A 62 -0.62 -3.72 -22.51
C ALA A 62 -0.91 -2.32 -21.94
N SER A 63 -0.27 -1.29 -22.51
CA SER A 63 -0.49 0.09 -22.09
C SER A 63 -1.92 0.56 -22.35
N GLN A 64 -2.52 0.16 -23.47
CA GLN A 64 -3.91 0.46 -23.78
C GLN A 64 -4.88 -0.26 -22.83
N ILE A 65 -4.65 -1.55 -22.56
CA ILE A 65 -5.46 -2.34 -21.62
C ILE A 65 -5.44 -1.71 -20.22
N ILE A 66 -4.26 -1.30 -19.72
CA ILE A 66 -4.12 -0.66 -18.41
C ILE A 66 -4.82 0.71 -18.35
N ARG A 67 -4.82 1.47 -19.44
CA ARG A 67 -5.58 2.73 -19.53
C ARG A 67 -7.08 2.47 -19.51
N GLN A 68 -7.54 1.45 -20.23
CA GLN A 68 -8.97 1.10 -20.33
C GLN A 68 -9.53 0.49 -19.04
N SER A 69 -8.70 -0.22 -18.26
CA SER A 69 -9.13 -0.86 -17.02
C SER A 69 -9.44 0.14 -15.90
N GLY A 70 -9.11 1.43 -16.08
CA GLY A 70 -9.28 2.44 -15.05
C GLY A 70 -8.27 2.30 -13.90
N ALA A 71 -7.24 1.45 -14.03
CA ALA A 71 -6.15 1.34 -13.06
C ALA A 71 -5.42 2.68 -12.81
N LEU A 72 -5.55 3.62 -13.74
CA LEU A 72 -5.04 4.98 -13.59
C LEU A 72 -5.98 5.96 -12.86
N ASP A 73 -7.29 5.67 -12.81
CA ASP A 73 -8.35 6.62 -12.46
C ASP A 73 -8.81 6.55 -10.99
N GLU A 74 -8.23 5.67 -10.17
CA GLU A 74 -8.58 5.56 -8.73
C GLU A 74 -8.07 6.72 -7.85
N GLY A 75 -7.94 7.93 -8.40
CA GLY A 75 -7.56 9.15 -7.70
C GLY A 75 -8.49 9.52 -6.53
N ASP A 76 -9.70 8.97 -6.45
CA ASP A 76 -10.68 9.32 -5.40
C ASP A 76 -10.72 8.35 -4.20
N GLN A 77 -10.06 7.19 -4.28
CA GLN A 77 -9.94 6.30 -3.12
C GLN A 77 -8.96 6.86 -2.06
N ARG A 78 -8.11 7.84 -2.39
CA ARG A 78 -7.15 8.47 -1.45
C ARG A 78 -7.78 9.13 -0.22
N LYS A 79 -9.08 9.45 -0.23
CA LYS A 79 -9.75 10.19 0.85
C LYS A 79 -10.43 9.29 1.89
N TRP A 80 -10.83 8.09 1.52
CA TRP A 80 -11.60 7.18 2.36
C TRP A 80 -10.79 6.48 3.47
N PRO A 81 -9.61 5.88 3.18
CA PRO A 81 -8.85 5.19 4.22
C PRO A 81 -8.29 6.18 5.23
N ARG A 82 -8.01 7.44 4.85
CA ARG A 82 -7.55 8.47 5.78
C ARG A 82 -8.59 8.79 6.87
N ARG A 83 -9.88 8.87 6.51
CA ARG A 83 -10.95 9.12 7.49
C ARG A 83 -11.18 7.92 8.41
N ALA A 84 -11.15 6.70 7.86
CA ALA A 84 -11.25 5.48 8.65
C ALA A 84 -10.05 5.32 9.61
N LEU A 85 -8.84 5.58 9.13
CA LEU A 85 -7.61 5.55 9.91
C LEU A 85 -7.61 6.59 11.03
N VAL A 86 -8.03 7.83 10.74
CA VAL A 86 -8.14 8.87 11.77
C VAL A 86 -9.19 8.50 12.82
N ARG A 87 -10.34 7.94 12.42
CA ARG A 87 -11.35 7.45 13.37
C ARG A 87 -10.81 6.32 14.23
N PHE A 88 -10.12 5.36 13.63
CA PHE A 88 -9.47 4.27 14.35
C PHE A 88 -8.43 4.79 15.34
N LEU A 89 -7.54 5.69 14.91
CA LEU A 89 -6.52 6.32 15.76
C LEU A 89 -7.16 7.09 16.92
N LEU A 90 -8.22 7.86 16.68
CA LEU A 90 -8.94 8.60 17.73
C LEU A 90 -9.61 7.66 18.74
N ILE A 91 -10.27 6.59 18.28
CA ILE A 91 -10.89 5.60 19.17
C ILE A 91 -9.82 4.87 19.98
N TRP A 92 -8.73 4.46 19.34
CA TRP A 92 -7.64 3.71 19.98
C TRP A 92 -6.88 4.54 21.01
N THR A 93 -6.52 5.77 20.65
CA THR A 93 -5.88 6.72 21.58
C THR A 93 -6.83 7.11 22.71
N GLY A 94 -8.10 7.38 22.41
CA GLY A 94 -9.13 7.67 23.40
C GLY A 94 -9.33 6.54 24.41
N LEU A 95 -9.36 5.29 23.94
CA LEU A 95 -9.46 4.11 24.81
C LEU A 95 -8.25 3.98 25.75
N LYS A 96 -7.03 4.15 25.24
CA LYS A 96 -5.81 4.12 26.06
C LYS A 96 -5.81 5.22 27.12
N VAL A 97 -6.20 6.44 26.75
CA VAL A 97 -6.32 7.57 27.68
C VAL A 97 -7.37 7.28 28.75
N ALA A 98 -8.53 6.73 28.38
CA ALA A 98 -9.59 6.36 29.32
C ALA A 98 -9.12 5.31 30.34
N ILE A 99 -8.33 4.31 29.91
CA ILE A 99 -7.74 3.31 30.80
C ILE A 99 -6.77 3.96 31.80
N VAL A 100 -5.88 4.84 31.33
CA VAL A 100 -4.90 5.53 32.19
C VAL A 100 -5.59 6.43 33.22
N ILE A 101 -6.59 7.20 32.79
CA ILE A 101 -7.37 8.06 33.70
C ILE A 101 -8.18 7.23 34.69
N GLY A 102 -8.85 6.17 34.22
CA GLY A 102 -9.66 5.28 35.07
C GLY A 102 -8.82 4.58 36.14
N PHE A 103 -7.66 4.06 35.77
CA PHE A 103 -6.73 3.45 36.73
C PHE A 103 -6.20 4.47 37.74
N SER A 104 -5.87 5.68 37.29
CA SER A 104 -5.40 6.76 38.17
C SER A 104 -6.47 7.21 39.16
N GLY A 105 -7.73 7.34 38.70
CA GLY A 105 -8.87 7.66 39.55
C GLY A 105 -9.18 6.57 40.57
N ALA A 106 -9.00 5.29 40.21
CA ALA A 106 -9.20 4.16 41.12
C ALA A 106 -8.06 3.97 42.14
N SER A 107 -6.82 4.31 41.77
CA SER A 107 -5.63 4.15 42.62
C SER A 107 -5.29 5.39 43.45
N GLY A 108 -5.91 6.54 43.17
CA GLY A 108 -5.60 7.82 43.83
C GLY A 108 -4.23 8.41 43.46
N VAL A 109 -3.53 7.80 42.52
CA VAL A 109 -2.21 8.23 42.03
C VAL A 109 -2.43 9.05 40.77
N SER A 110 -1.92 10.28 40.75
CA SER A 110 -1.97 11.14 39.56
C SER A 110 -1.18 10.50 38.40
N PRO A 111 -1.75 10.42 37.18
CA PRO A 111 -1.03 9.86 36.05
C PRO A 111 0.14 10.77 35.71
N PRO A 112 1.35 10.23 35.56
CA PRO A 112 2.48 11.02 35.12
C PRO A 112 2.25 11.54 33.69
N LEU A 113 2.52 12.82 33.45
CA LEU A 113 2.35 13.47 32.13
C LEU A 113 3.08 12.73 31.00
N TYR A 114 4.19 12.05 31.30
CA TYR A 114 4.93 11.26 30.31
C TYR A 114 4.12 10.04 29.79
N ALA A 115 3.21 9.47 30.59
CA ALA A 115 2.39 8.34 30.15
C ALA A 115 1.45 8.71 29.00
N LEU A 116 0.90 9.93 29.02
CA LEU A 116 0.09 10.45 27.91
C LEU A 116 0.94 10.70 26.65
N GLY A 117 2.18 11.16 26.82
CA GLY A 117 3.13 11.32 25.72
C GLY A 117 3.50 9.99 25.06
N PHE A 118 3.72 8.94 25.85
CA PHE A 118 4.02 7.59 25.33
C PHE A 118 2.84 6.97 24.56
N VAL A 119 1.60 7.19 25.00
CA VAL A 119 0.40 6.70 24.28
C VAL A 119 0.31 7.29 22.87
N MET A 120 0.63 8.57 22.71
CA MET A 120 0.69 9.22 21.40
C MET A 120 1.84 8.67 20.55
N LEU A 121 3.02 8.47 21.13
CA LEU A 121 4.17 7.94 20.41
C LEU A 121 3.96 6.49 19.94
N GLU A 122 3.35 5.64 20.77
CA GLU A 122 2.97 4.27 20.39
C GLU A 122 1.95 4.24 19.26
N SER A 123 1.02 5.20 19.22
CA SER A 123 0.04 5.27 18.14
C SER A 123 0.66 5.59 16.77
N LEU A 124 1.82 6.25 16.74
CA LEU A 124 2.61 6.48 15.53
C LEU A 124 3.36 5.23 15.06
N THR A 125 3.56 4.25 15.95
CA THR A 125 4.15 2.95 15.59
C THR A 125 3.11 1.93 15.10
N ALA A 126 1.82 2.31 15.10
CA ALA A 126 0.78 1.44 14.57
C ALA A 126 1.12 1.10 13.11
N PRO A 127 1.19 -0.20 12.75
CA PRO A 127 1.56 -0.60 11.41
C PRO A 127 0.48 -0.11 10.45
N VAL A 128 0.76 0.99 9.77
CA VAL A 128 -0.09 1.50 8.70
C VAL A 128 0.31 0.72 7.47
N ASN A 129 -0.63 -0.01 6.87
CA ASN A 129 -0.38 -0.68 5.60
C ASN A 129 -0.09 0.41 4.54
N PRO A 130 1.14 0.51 3.99
CA PRO A 130 1.41 1.39 2.88
C PRO A 130 0.85 0.74 1.62
N GLN A 131 -0.47 0.80 1.45
CA GLN A 131 -1.11 0.56 0.14
C GLN A 131 -0.78 1.77 -0.75
N GLY A 132 0.47 1.84 -1.16
CA GLY A 132 0.97 2.80 -2.13
C GLY A 132 0.59 2.35 -3.52
N ARG A 133 0.03 3.29 -4.30
CA ARG A 133 -0.34 3.09 -5.70
C ARG A 133 0.87 2.61 -6.52
N ALA A 134 0.64 1.67 -7.43
CA ALA A 134 1.66 1.29 -8.40
C ALA A 134 1.99 2.43 -9.38
N ASP A 135 3.28 2.59 -9.67
CA ASP A 135 3.76 3.47 -10.72
C ASP A 135 3.69 2.72 -12.06
N TYR A 136 3.01 3.29 -13.06
CA TYR A 136 2.83 2.69 -14.38
C TYR A 136 3.67 3.43 -15.44
N PHE A 137 4.46 2.68 -16.21
CA PHE A 137 5.33 3.14 -17.29
C PHE A 137 4.72 2.77 -18.64
N LEU A 138 3.72 3.56 -19.04
CA LEU A 138 2.90 3.29 -20.23
C LEU A 138 3.54 3.92 -21.48
N ALA A 139 3.33 3.28 -22.63
CA ALA A 139 3.64 3.85 -23.93
C ALA A 139 2.87 5.17 -24.14
N SER A 140 3.44 6.08 -24.95
CA SER A 140 2.78 7.33 -25.33
C SER A 140 1.41 7.05 -25.97
N PRO A 141 0.39 7.87 -25.70
CA PRO A 141 -0.91 7.70 -26.34
C PRO A 141 -0.77 7.93 -27.84
N SER A 142 -1.11 6.91 -28.62
CA SER A 142 -1.28 6.95 -30.08
C SER A 142 -2.59 7.64 -30.46
#